data_AF-A0A920NNV5-F1
#
_entry.id   AF-A0A920NNV5-F1
#
_cell.length_a   1.000
_cell.length_b   1.000
_cell.length_c   1.000
_cell.angle_alpha   90.00
_cell.angle_beta   90.00
_cell.angle_gamma   90.00
#
_symmetry.space_group_name_H-M   'P 1'
#
loop_
_entity.id
_entity.type
_entity.pdbx_description
1 polymer ?
#
loop_
_entity_poly.entity_id
_entity_poly.type
_entity_poly.pdbx_seq_one_letter_code
_entity_poly.pdbx_strand_id
1 'polypeptide(L)' 'MSRGDAIGDMHLEDLEREAIVRTLQYYNNNRRKAAKSLGMSERTLYRKINDYELGRKNKLPKTLNE' A
#
# COMPACT_ATOMS: atom_id res chain seq x y z
N MET A 1 3.13 16.66 29.86
CA MET A 1 3.40 15.96 28.59
C MET A 1 2.38 14.85 28.48
N SER A 2 1.40 15.01 27.60
CA SER A 2 0.32 14.04 27.42
C SER A 2 0.86 12.78 26.77
N ARG A 3 0.29 11.64 27.17
CA ARG A 3 0.64 10.27 26.73
C ARG A 3 0.22 9.99 25.27
N GLY A 4 0.39 10.96 24.36
CA GLY A 4 -0.06 10.94 22.97
C GLY A 4 1.05 10.85 21.92
N ASP A 5 2.32 11.00 22.30
CA ASP A 5 3.41 11.23 21.34
C ASP A 5 4.17 9.95 20.90
N ALA A 6 3.69 8.75 21.26
CA ALA A 6 4.40 7.49 21.00
C ALA A 6 4.02 6.76 19.70
N ILE A 7 3.07 7.29 18.93
CA ILE A 7 2.79 6.86 17.54
C ILE A 7 2.90 8.11 16.68
N GLY A 8 4.13 8.57 16.47
CA GLY A 8 4.39 9.74 15.64
C GLY A 8 3.86 9.51 14.22
N ASP A 9 2.85 10.30 13.84
CA ASP A 9 2.48 10.79 12.51
C ASP A 9 2.61 9.85 11.27
N MET A 10 2.64 8.54 11.44
CA MET A 10 2.29 7.60 10.38
C MET A 10 0.79 7.34 10.49
N HIS A 11 0.01 8.18 9.81
CA HIS A 11 -1.43 7.99 9.70
C HIS A 11 -1.70 6.57 9.20
N LEU A 12 -2.70 5.89 9.75
CA LEU A 12 -3.08 4.51 9.39
C LEU A 12 -3.20 4.30 7.86
N GLU A 13 -3.56 5.37 7.17
CA GLU A 13 -3.65 5.45 5.72
C GLU A 13 -2.29 5.29 5.00
N ASP A 14 -1.20 5.82 5.55
CA ASP A 14 0.15 5.66 5.00
C ASP A 14 0.65 4.22 5.19
N LEU A 15 0.36 3.62 6.35
CA LEU A 15 0.66 2.20 6.60
C LEU A 15 -0.12 1.28 5.66
N GLU A 16 -1.41 1.56 5.45
CA GLU A 16 -2.25 0.83 4.50
C GLU A 16 -1.73 0.98 3.07
N ARG A 17 -1.37 2.22 2.66
CA ARG A 17 -0.79 2.49 1.35
C ARG A 17 0.49 1.69 1.12
N GLU A 18 1.41 1.72 2.08
CA GLU A 18 2.69 1.02 1.99
C GLU A 18 2.49 -0.51 1.93
N ALA A 19 1.57 -1.05 2.73
CA ALA A 19 1.21 -2.47 2.69
C ALA A 19 0.70 -2.86 1.29
N ILE A 20 -0.22 -2.07 0.72
CA ILE A 20 -0.76 -2.30 -0.63
C ILE A 20 0.36 -2.27 -1.67
N VAL A 21 1.24 -1.27 -1.62
CA VAL A 21 2.37 -1.12 -2.57
C VAL A 21 3.29 -2.34 -2.50
N ARG A 22 3.77 -2.70 -1.31
CA ARG A 22 4.69 -3.83 -1.13
C ARG A 22 4.07 -5.14 -1.58
N THR A 23 2.81 -5.38 -1.24
CA THR A 23 2.13 -6.62 -1.64
C THR A 23 1.91 -6.67 -3.15
N LEU A 24 1.55 -5.55 -3.80
CA LEU A 24 1.46 -5.50 -5.26
C LEU A 24 2.80 -5.78 -5.93
N GLN A 25 3.89 -5.18 -5.45
CA GLN A 25 5.24 -5.44 -5.95
C GLN A 25 5.63 -6.92 -5.79
N TYR A 26 5.45 -7.48 -4.58
CA TYR A 26 5.75 -8.88 -4.27
C TYR A 26 5.04 -9.87 -5.19
N TYR A 27 3.79 -9.58 -5.56
CA TYR A 27 3.01 -10.40 -6.48
C TYR A 27 3.09 -9.95 -7.95
N ASN A 28 4.08 -9.16 -8.35
CA ASN A 28 4.26 -8.67 -9.73
C ASN A 28 2.99 -8.00 -10.30
N ASN A 29 2.34 -7.16 -9.49
CA ASN A 29 1.07 -6.49 -9.75
C ASN A 29 -0.14 -7.41 -9.96
N ASN A 30 -0.06 -8.69 -9.56
CA ASN A 30 -1.21 -9.59 -9.56
C ASN A 30 -2.20 -9.21 -8.45
N ARG A 31 -3.20 -8.40 -8.83
CA ARG A 31 -4.21 -7.83 -7.92
C ARG A 31 -5.01 -8.90 -7.16
N ARG A 32 -5.32 -10.04 -7.78
CA ARG A 32 -6.05 -11.14 -7.13
C ARG A 32 -5.24 -11.77 -6.00
N LYS A 33 -3.96 -12.07 -6.24
CA LYS A 33 -3.06 -12.62 -5.21
C LYS A 33 -2.80 -11.59 -4.10
N ALA A 34 -2.60 -10.33 -4.47
CA ALA A 34 -2.38 -9.25 -3.52
C ALA A 34 -3.60 -9.03 -2.60
N ALA A 35 -4.81 -8.97 -3.17
CA ALA A 35 -6.05 -8.80 -2.40
C ALA A 35 -6.23 -9.95 -1.39
N LYS A 36 -6.01 -11.19 -1.84
CA LYS A 36 -6.06 -12.38 -0.97
C LYS A 36 -5.05 -12.30 0.18
N SER A 37 -3.82 -11.87 -0.09
CA SER A 37 -2.77 -11.72 0.92
C SER A 37 -3.05 -10.60 1.93
N LEU A 38 -3.68 -9.52 1.48
CA LEU A 38 -4.09 -8.39 2.32
C LEU A 38 -5.41 -8.64 3.07
N GLY A 39 -6.04 -9.81 2.90
CA GLY A 39 -7.30 -10.14 3.55
C GLY A 39 -8.49 -9.30 3.08
N MET A 40 -8.45 -8.76 1.85
CA MET A 40 -9.49 -7.89 1.30
C MET A 40 -10.02 -8.41 -0.05
N SER A 41 -11.21 -7.95 -0.44
CA SER A 41 -11.76 -8.25 -1.76
C SER A 41 -11.00 -7.51 -2.87
N GLU A 42 -10.97 -8.06 -4.08
CA GLU A 42 -10.35 -7.41 -5.25
C GLU A 42 -10.97 -6.02 -5.51
N ARG A 43 -12.27 -5.86 -5.27
CA ARG A 43 -12.98 -4.57 -5.37
C ARG A 43 -12.44 -3.54 -4.37
N THR A 44 -12.15 -3.96 -3.14
CA THR A 44 -11.59 -3.08 -2.11
C THR A 44 -10.17 -2.66 -2.48
N LEU A 45 -9.34 -3.62 -2.90
CA LEU A 45 -7.99 -3.33 -3.37
C LEU A 45 -8.01 -2.37 -4.57
N TYR A 46 -8.90 -2.59 -5.54
CA TYR A 46 -9.03 -1.70 -6.70
C TYR A 46 -9.38 -0.27 -6.29
N ARG A 47 -10.35 -0.09 -5.38
CA ARG A 47 -10.74 1.23 -4.87
C ARG A 47 -9.56 1.91 -4.19
N LYS A 48 -8.85 1.21 -3.30
CA LYS A 48 -7.67 1.74 -2.61
C LYS A 48 -6.52 2.09 -3.56
N ILE A 49 -6.26 1.28 -4.58
CA ILE A 49 -5.28 1.60 -5.64
C ILE A 49 -5.67 2.91 -6.35
N ASN A 50 -6.96 3.12 -6.59
CA ASN A 50 -7.45 4.35 -7.23
C ASN A 50 -7.36 5.55 -6.28
N ASP A 51 -7.84 5.42 -5.04
CA ASP A 51 -7.84 6.46 -4.00
C ASP A 51 -6.41 6.95 -3.70
N TYR A 52 -5.43 6.03 -3.70
CA TYR A 52 -4.02 6.34 -3.49
C TYR A 52 -3.23 6.63 -4.78
N GLU A 53 -3.90 6.70 -5.93
CA GLU A 53 -3.27 6.89 -7.24
C GLU A 53 -2.13 5.90 -7.59
N LEU A 54 -2.12 4.70 -7.00
CA LEU A 54 -1.06 3.69 -7.14
C LEU A 54 -1.04 3.03 -8.53
N GLY A 55 -2.10 3.22 -9.33
CA GLY A 55 -2.23 2.64 -10.67
C GLY A 55 -1.37 3.31 -11.75
N ARG A 56 -0.74 4.46 -11.46
CA ARG A 56 0.15 5.13 -12.43
C ARG A 56 1.53 4.47 -12.34
N LYS A 57 1.95 3.80 -13.43
CA LYS A 57 3.26 3.14 -13.61
C LYS A 57 4.50 4.06 -13.36
N ASN A 58 4.30 5.33 -12.99
CA ASN A 58 5.31 6.37 -12.89
C ASN A 58 5.60 6.85 -11.46
N LYS A 59 5.02 6.25 -10.40
CA LYS A 59 5.22 6.67 -9.00
C LYS A 59 5.80 5.60 -8.06
N LEU A 60 6.01 4.36 -8.52
CA LEU A 60 6.75 3.38 -7.73
C LEU A 60 8.24 3.74 -7.85
N PRO A 61 8.93 4.16 -6.76
CA PRO A 61 10.36 4.32 -6.82
C PRO A 61 10.94 2.98 -7.29
N LYS A 62 11.67 3.02 -8.41
CA LYS A 62 12.61 1.96 -8.73
C LYS A 62 13.63 1.99 -7.59
N THR A 63 13.40 1.23 -6.53
CA THR A 63 14.44 1.04 -5.52
C THR A 63 15.57 0.31 -6.20
N LEU A 64 16.60 1.10 -6.55
CA LEU A 64 17.99 0.86 -6.21
C LEU A 64 18.41 -0.61 -6.38
N ASN A 65 18.72 -0.98 -7.61
CA ASN A 65 19.78 -1.97 -7.83
C ASN A 65 21.08 -1.16 -7.91
N GLU A 66 21.78 -1.06 -6.78
CA GLU A 66 23.25 -1.06 -6.79
C GLU A 66 23.73 -2.48 -7.11
#